data_AF-A0A8T5UB06-F1
#
_entry.id   AF-A0A8T5UB06-F1
#
_cell.length_a   1.000
_cell.length_b   1.000
_cell.length_c   1.000
_cell.angle_alpha   90.00
_cell.angle_beta   90.00
_cell.angle_gamma   90.00
#
_symmetry.space_group_name_H-M   'P 1'
#
loop_
_entity.id
_entity.type
_entity.pdbx_description
1 polymer ?
#
loop_
_entity_poly.entity_id
_entity_poly.type
_entity_poly.pdbx_seq_one_letter_code
_entity_poly.pdbx_strand_id
1 'polypeptide(L)'
;MYFGKVQKGWKELYEEIIQTGKCVYCGACGAFCANILFDKENEIPIEDGSCKDMNTCKEGYGLCYNLCPKTETESISLSLLDNWVFGKKHDKILGHYLDIVSVKLTEKARKKIPTNAGPLTGLIWLAMENNLIDSSIITDKDDNFRPFPIIAQNSQDIIKGAGYKPSQGPLLSLLGDAINKESADIAVVGTPCQIQALRKLQNHPAFDYEAYDLVSLAIGTFCFGTYYNQLLKLVFNEFGIKASEIEKINTDKDNFNMNIICNSTVKEIPLNTLYEKAIRKACFSCSDYTASFADLSIGIYGSKEGWNTLIVRTERGKQVYELAIEQGFIETMPLEHNMKEIILDLTRSKTDIVKIESITQHSPEIKSITVRNSRIADAYKPGMFVILWLPDVDFLPMSISSINDDLIEVTFKKIGEGTSKLFDLTEGDSIGIRGPFGNAFNYEDSKNILVVGGGMGIAALTSLIETLKQNKSNVQVAIGAKDEDSLIFAERLLRLIPNTMCTTEDGSVGKKCVVTNPVEDLINNENFDLIITCGPEIMMKKVFELANSKNIEIQASLERKMKCGLGICGSCCIGANNNTPVCKDGPIFNSDQLKSFPKFGTYSK
;
A
#
# COMPACT_ATOMS: atom_id res chain seq x y z
N MET A 1 -21.21 -11.81 -15.83
CA MET A 1 -21.91 -10.64 -15.27
C MET A 1 -21.82 -9.54 -16.32
N TYR A 2 -22.90 -9.22 -17.03
CA TYR A 2 -22.91 -8.15 -18.02
C TYR A 2 -23.00 -6.82 -17.25
N PHE A 3 -21.90 -6.09 -17.16
CA PHE A 3 -21.89 -4.75 -16.59
C PHE A 3 -22.50 -3.78 -17.59
N GLY A 4 -23.45 -2.95 -17.14
CA GLY A 4 -24.02 -1.89 -17.96
C GLY A 4 -22.95 -0.88 -18.33
N LYS A 5 -22.96 -0.39 -19.57
CA LYS A 5 -22.05 0.69 -19.96
C LYS A 5 -22.39 1.96 -19.14
N VAL A 6 -21.38 2.63 -18.59
CA VAL A 6 -21.57 3.87 -17.82
C VAL A 6 -21.67 5.04 -18.81
N GLN A 7 -22.81 5.73 -18.84
CA GLN A 7 -23.04 6.91 -19.69
C GLN A 7 -22.28 8.14 -19.14
N LYS A 8 -20.95 8.03 -19.11
CA LYS A 8 -20.02 9.09 -18.73
C LYS A 8 -18.95 9.20 -19.80
N GLY A 9 -18.40 10.39 -19.99
CA GLY A 9 -17.36 10.67 -20.96
C GLY A 9 -16.40 11.75 -20.48
N TRP A 10 -16.00 12.62 -21.41
CA TRP A 10 -14.96 13.61 -21.15
C TRP A 10 -15.33 14.55 -20.00
N LYS A 11 -16.57 15.03 -19.97
CA LYS A 11 -17.05 15.96 -18.94
C LYS A 11 -16.86 15.38 -17.54
N GLU A 12 -17.33 14.16 -17.30
CA GLU A 12 -17.22 13.52 -15.99
C GLU A 12 -15.78 13.12 -15.68
N LEU A 13 -14.98 12.73 -16.69
CA LEU A 13 -13.55 12.48 -16.48
C LEU A 13 -12.84 13.76 -16.02
N TYR A 14 -13.18 14.88 -16.64
CA TYR A 14 -12.63 16.18 -16.28
C TYR A 14 -13.04 16.59 -14.87
N GLU A 15 -14.33 16.58 -14.57
CA GLU A 15 -14.88 17.03 -13.28
C GLU A 15 -14.46 16.11 -12.12
N GLU A 16 -14.51 14.78 -12.29
CA GLU A 16 -14.32 13.82 -11.19
C GLU A 16 -12.86 13.39 -10.98
N ILE A 17 -12.02 13.49 -12.01
CA ILE A 17 -10.64 12.97 -11.99
C ILE A 17 -9.59 14.06 -12.25
N ILE A 18 -9.72 14.82 -13.33
CA ILE A 18 -8.68 15.79 -13.74
C ILE A 18 -8.70 16.99 -12.80
N GLN A 19 -9.85 17.63 -12.64
CA GLN A 19 -10.02 18.83 -11.81
C GLN A 19 -9.77 18.55 -10.33
N THR A 20 -10.11 17.35 -9.84
CA THR A 20 -9.83 16.94 -8.46
C THR A 20 -8.38 16.48 -8.24
N GLY A 21 -7.50 16.56 -9.25
CA GLY A 21 -6.08 16.19 -9.13
C GLY A 21 -5.82 14.69 -8.96
N LYS A 22 -6.79 13.83 -9.30
CA LYS A 22 -6.66 12.36 -9.26
C LYS A 22 -6.00 11.80 -10.52
N CYS A 23 -5.85 12.60 -11.58
CA CYS A 23 -5.22 12.18 -12.83
C CYS A 23 -3.75 11.75 -12.61
N VAL A 24 -3.43 10.52 -13.03
CA VAL A 24 -2.07 9.96 -13.01
C VAL A 24 -1.30 10.19 -14.31
N TYR A 25 -1.90 10.85 -15.31
CA TYR A 25 -1.26 11.11 -16.60
C TYR A 25 -0.70 9.84 -17.29
N CYS A 26 -1.47 8.74 -17.25
CA CYS A 26 -1.04 7.44 -17.79
C CYS A 26 -1.20 7.31 -19.32
N GLY A 27 -2.02 8.16 -19.95
CA GLY A 27 -2.28 8.13 -21.40
C GLY A 27 -3.50 7.33 -21.86
N ALA A 28 -4.07 6.48 -21.00
CA ALA A 28 -5.11 5.52 -21.42
C ALA A 28 -6.36 6.18 -22.02
N CYS A 29 -6.75 7.34 -21.51
CA CYS A 29 -7.92 8.08 -21.99
C CYS A 29 -7.81 8.53 -23.47
N GLY A 30 -6.59 8.68 -23.99
CA GLY A 30 -6.34 9.09 -25.37
C GLY A 30 -5.78 7.97 -26.25
N ALA A 31 -5.71 6.72 -25.75
CA ALA A 31 -5.09 5.61 -26.46
C ALA A 31 -5.73 5.31 -27.83
N PHE A 32 -7.04 5.55 -27.95
CA PHE A 32 -7.85 5.28 -29.15
C PHE A 32 -8.76 6.46 -29.52
N CYS A 33 -8.40 7.68 -29.11
CA CYS A 33 -9.21 8.87 -29.35
C CYS A 33 -8.33 10.03 -29.82
N ALA A 34 -8.51 10.44 -31.08
CA ALA A 34 -7.78 11.57 -31.66
C ALA A 34 -8.14 12.93 -31.03
N ASN A 35 -9.32 13.02 -30.41
CA ASN A 35 -9.82 14.27 -29.82
C ASN A 35 -9.17 14.56 -28.45
N ILE A 36 -8.49 13.58 -27.85
CA ILE A 36 -7.79 13.74 -26.58
C ILE A 36 -6.30 13.89 -26.84
N LEU A 37 -5.80 15.08 -26.54
CA LEU A 37 -4.39 15.44 -26.57
C LEU A 37 -3.84 15.46 -25.14
N PHE A 38 -2.53 15.61 -25.02
CA PHE A 38 -1.85 15.64 -23.72
C PHE A 38 -1.08 16.94 -23.57
N ASP A 39 -1.54 17.77 -22.63
CA ASP A 39 -0.88 19.01 -22.28
C ASP A 39 0.42 18.68 -21.54
N LYS A 40 1.52 18.95 -22.23
CA LYS A 40 2.86 18.74 -21.70
C LYS A 40 3.12 19.68 -20.52
N GLU A 41 2.69 20.93 -20.54
CA GLU A 41 3.05 21.85 -19.47
C GLU A 41 2.30 21.54 -18.17
N ASN A 42 1.01 21.22 -18.27
CA ASN A 42 0.17 20.93 -17.10
C ASN A 42 0.11 19.45 -16.73
N GLU A 43 0.64 18.55 -17.56
CA GLU A 43 0.65 17.09 -17.34
C GLU A 43 -0.76 16.52 -17.09
N ILE A 44 -1.72 16.97 -17.91
CA ILE A 44 -3.10 16.53 -17.94
C ILE A 44 -3.52 16.22 -19.38
N PRO A 45 -4.46 15.28 -19.59
CA PRO A 45 -5.13 15.20 -20.87
C PRO A 45 -5.98 16.46 -21.08
N ILE A 46 -6.12 16.87 -22.34
CA ILE A 46 -6.99 17.95 -22.79
C ILE A 46 -7.79 17.45 -24.00
N GLU A 47 -8.96 18.02 -24.18
CA GLU A 47 -9.86 17.67 -25.27
C GLU A 47 -9.98 18.86 -26.24
N ASP A 48 -10.11 18.57 -27.54
CA ASP A 48 -10.03 19.55 -28.63
C ASP A 48 -11.26 20.47 -28.81
N GLY A 49 -12.28 20.29 -27.97
CA GLY A 49 -13.53 21.04 -27.96
C GLY A 49 -14.71 20.29 -28.58
N SER A 50 -14.50 19.16 -29.26
CA SER A 50 -15.54 18.37 -29.92
C SER A 50 -16.49 17.64 -28.96
N CYS A 51 -16.08 17.38 -27.72
CA CYS A 51 -16.79 16.57 -26.72
C CYS A 51 -17.52 17.40 -25.64
N LYS A 52 -17.44 18.74 -25.69
CA LYS A 52 -17.96 19.63 -24.62
C LYS A 52 -19.48 19.63 -24.51
N ASP A 53 -20.19 19.55 -25.63
CA ASP A 53 -21.65 19.68 -25.68
C ASP A 53 -22.38 18.36 -25.99
N MET A 54 -21.68 17.35 -26.52
CA MET A 54 -22.22 16.01 -26.79
C MET A 54 -21.11 14.97 -26.65
N ASN A 55 -21.37 13.84 -26.00
CA ASN A 55 -20.42 12.72 -25.98
C ASN A 55 -20.32 12.17 -27.41
N THR A 56 -19.25 12.54 -28.13
CA THR A 56 -19.02 12.13 -29.53
C THR A 56 -18.69 10.65 -29.66
N CYS A 57 -18.48 9.96 -28.54
CA CYS A 57 -18.29 8.52 -28.49
C CYS A 57 -19.56 7.81 -28.98
N LYS A 58 -19.38 6.80 -29.85
CA LYS A 58 -20.45 5.90 -30.29
C LYS A 58 -21.28 5.46 -29.07
N GLU A 59 -22.57 5.81 -29.07
CA GLU A 59 -23.56 5.46 -28.03
C GLU A 59 -23.43 6.17 -26.66
N GLY A 60 -22.56 7.18 -26.50
CA GLY A 60 -22.51 8.00 -25.27
C GLY A 60 -21.75 7.39 -24.10
N TYR A 61 -20.88 6.40 -24.36
CA TYR A 61 -20.16 5.62 -23.35
C TYR A 61 -18.66 5.92 -23.25
N GLY A 62 -18.25 7.14 -23.60
CA GLY A 62 -16.96 7.77 -23.26
C GLY A 62 -15.79 6.84 -22.92
N LEU A 63 -15.01 6.44 -23.92
CA LEU A 63 -13.83 5.58 -23.73
C LEU A 63 -12.83 6.17 -22.73
N CYS A 64 -12.68 7.49 -22.76
CA CYS A 64 -11.78 8.23 -21.89
C CYS A 64 -12.08 8.01 -20.39
N TYR A 65 -13.35 7.99 -20.00
CA TYR A 65 -13.79 7.75 -18.63
C TYR A 65 -13.63 6.27 -18.28
N ASN A 66 -14.08 5.38 -19.16
CA ASN A 66 -14.09 3.93 -18.89
C ASN A 66 -12.68 3.33 -18.84
N LEU A 67 -11.71 3.85 -19.60
CA LEU A 67 -10.32 3.40 -19.59
C LEU A 67 -9.47 4.01 -18.45
N CYS A 68 -9.98 5.04 -17.78
CA CYS A 68 -9.23 5.68 -16.70
C CYS A 68 -9.02 4.71 -15.51
N PRO A 69 -7.79 4.51 -15.01
CA PRO A 69 -7.54 3.63 -13.87
C PRO A 69 -8.05 4.22 -12.54
N LYS A 70 -8.52 5.48 -12.55
CA LYS A 70 -8.99 6.20 -11.37
C LYS A 70 -10.50 6.40 -11.34
N THR A 71 -11.22 5.96 -12.36
CA THR A 71 -12.68 5.94 -12.33
C THR A 71 -13.16 4.71 -11.59
N GLU A 72 -13.98 4.95 -10.57
CA GLU A 72 -14.83 3.93 -9.94
C GLU A 72 -15.91 3.55 -10.94
N THR A 73 -15.56 2.79 -11.97
CA THR A 73 -16.59 1.96 -12.63
C THR A 73 -17.11 1.07 -11.52
N GLU A 74 -18.38 1.22 -11.13
CA GLU A 74 -19.07 0.69 -9.93
C GLU A 74 -19.08 -0.87 -9.79
N SER A 75 -18.08 -1.53 -10.36
CA SER A 75 -17.94 -2.97 -10.54
C SER A 75 -16.50 -3.47 -10.74
N ILE A 76 -15.52 -2.63 -11.10
CA ILE A 76 -14.13 -3.08 -11.28
C ILE A 76 -13.38 -2.91 -9.95
N SER A 77 -13.70 -3.78 -8.99
CA SER A 77 -12.83 -3.97 -7.81
C SER A 77 -11.46 -4.52 -8.25
N LEU A 78 -10.41 -4.34 -7.44
CA LEU A 78 -9.14 -5.05 -7.65
C LEU A 78 -9.36 -6.54 -7.91
N SER A 79 -10.35 -7.14 -7.23
CA SER A 79 -10.73 -8.55 -7.42
C SER A 79 -11.20 -8.88 -8.84
N LEU A 80 -11.78 -7.94 -9.60
CA LEU A 80 -12.15 -8.15 -10.99
C LEU A 80 -10.94 -8.11 -11.91
N LEU A 81 -10.03 -7.15 -11.71
CA LEU A 81 -8.73 -7.15 -12.41
C LEU A 81 -7.95 -8.43 -12.12
N ASP A 82 -7.98 -8.93 -10.88
CA ASP A 82 -7.34 -10.20 -10.53
C ASP A 82 -7.98 -11.38 -11.27
N ASN A 83 -9.31 -11.43 -11.34
CA ASN A 83 -9.99 -12.47 -12.11
C ASN A 83 -9.67 -12.39 -13.61
N TRP A 84 -9.59 -11.18 -14.17
CA TRP A 84 -9.25 -10.98 -15.58
C TRP A 84 -7.82 -11.39 -15.92
N VAL A 85 -6.85 -11.06 -15.06
CA VAL A 85 -5.44 -11.32 -15.33
C VAL A 85 -5.01 -12.72 -14.89
N PHE A 86 -5.55 -13.22 -13.78
CA PHE A 86 -5.10 -14.44 -13.10
C PHE A 86 -6.18 -15.53 -12.96
N GLY A 87 -7.43 -15.24 -13.31
CA GLY A 87 -8.54 -16.20 -13.17
C GLY A 87 -9.00 -16.46 -11.73
N LYS A 88 -8.51 -15.69 -10.75
CA LYS A 88 -8.81 -15.85 -9.33
C LYS A 88 -8.78 -14.51 -8.58
N LYS A 89 -9.47 -14.44 -7.43
CA LYS A 89 -9.47 -13.26 -6.56
C LYS A 89 -8.11 -13.05 -5.88
N HIS A 90 -7.78 -11.80 -5.55
CA HIS A 90 -6.63 -11.43 -4.72
C HIS A 90 -6.60 -12.25 -3.42
N ASP A 91 -5.44 -12.81 -3.08
CA ASP A 91 -5.21 -13.57 -1.85
C ASP A 91 -3.88 -13.19 -1.14
N LYS A 92 -3.10 -12.28 -1.73
CA LYS A 92 -1.75 -11.95 -1.29
C LYS A 92 -1.51 -10.45 -1.38
N ILE A 93 -0.89 -9.87 -0.36
CA ILE A 93 -0.63 -8.43 -0.32
C ILE A 93 0.25 -7.89 -1.47
N LEU A 94 1.12 -8.73 -2.07
CA LEU A 94 1.95 -8.36 -3.24
C LEU A 94 1.24 -8.60 -4.58
N GLY A 95 -0.04 -8.98 -4.55
CA GLY A 95 -0.76 -9.56 -5.67
C GLY A 95 -0.33 -10.98 -6.00
N HIS A 96 -0.93 -11.52 -7.06
CA HIS A 96 -0.61 -12.85 -7.55
C HIS A 96 0.79 -12.91 -8.12
N TYR A 97 1.52 -13.97 -7.76
CA TYR A 97 2.83 -14.26 -8.30
C TYR A 97 3.14 -15.77 -8.26
N LEU A 98 3.99 -16.19 -9.20
CA LEU A 98 4.58 -17.52 -9.32
C LEU A 98 5.88 -17.60 -8.53
N ASP A 99 6.74 -16.58 -8.64
CA ASP A 99 8.04 -16.54 -7.96
C ASP A 99 8.51 -15.11 -7.65
N ILE A 100 9.43 -14.97 -6.68
CA ILE A 100 10.10 -13.71 -6.32
C ILE A 100 11.59 -13.98 -6.14
N VAL A 101 12.42 -13.36 -6.98
CA VAL A 101 13.86 -13.58 -7.04
C VAL A 101 14.64 -12.27 -7.13
N SER A 102 15.90 -12.28 -6.69
CA SER A 102 16.85 -11.23 -7.02
C SER A 102 17.48 -11.54 -8.37
N VAL A 103 17.56 -10.56 -9.28
CA VAL A 103 18.16 -10.70 -10.61
C VAL A 103 19.18 -9.61 -10.90
N LYS A 104 20.17 -9.94 -11.72
CA LYS A 104 21.16 -9.00 -12.23
C LYS A 104 21.57 -9.37 -13.66
N LEU A 105 21.96 -8.37 -14.45
CA LEU A 105 22.52 -8.58 -15.79
C LEU A 105 23.91 -9.20 -15.72
N THR A 106 24.18 -10.22 -16.54
CA THR A 106 25.50 -10.86 -16.64
C THR A 106 26.50 -10.04 -17.45
N GLU A 107 27.79 -10.39 -17.36
CA GLU A 107 28.83 -9.83 -18.25
C GLU A 107 28.53 -10.06 -19.74
N LYS A 108 27.86 -11.18 -20.08
CA LYS A 108 27.41 -11.45 -21.46
C LYS A 108 26.40 -10.39 -21.92
N ALA A 109 25.45 -10.04 -21.06
CA ALA A 109 24.49 -8.98 -21.37
C ALA A 109 25.17 -7.61 -21.47
N ARG A 110 26.14 -7.30 -20.60
CA ARG A 110 26.87 -6.02 -20.61
C ARG A 110 27.66 -5.74 -21.90
N LYS A 111 27.96 -6.77 -22.69
CA LYS A 111 28.56 -6.60 -24.03
C LYS A 111 27.56 -6.10 -25.08
N LYS A 112 26.26 -6.24 -24.83
CA LYS A 112 25.17 -5.89 -25.77
C LYS A 112 24.35 -4.68 -25.33
N ILE A 113 24.20 -4.47 -24.02
CA ILE A 113 23.40 -3.38 -23.45
C ILE A 113 24.25 -2.48 -22.55
N PRO A 114 23.99 -1.16 -22.54
CA PRO A 114 24.82 -0.19 -21.84
C PRO A 114 24.74 -0.32 -20.32
N THR A 115 25.68 0.33 -19.63
CA THR A 115 25.84 0.26 -18.17
C THR A 115 24.68 0.91 -17.39
N ASN A 116 23.99 1.88 -17.98
CA ASN A 116 22.80 2.50 -17.40
C ASN A 116 21.53 1.63 -17.52
N ALA A 117 21.56 0.56 -18.31
CA ALA A 117 20.47 -0.40 -18.43
C ALA A 117 20.44 -1.37 -17.24
N GLY A 118 19.24 -1.64 -16.74
CA GLY A 118 18.99 -2.64 -15.70
C GLY A 118 18.40 -3.93 -16.28
N PRO A 119 18.12 -4.93 -15.43
CA PRO A 119 17.52 -6.19 -15.86
C PRO A 119 16.19 -6.01 -16.59
N LEU A 120 15.38 -4.98 -16.26
CA LEU A 120 14.16 -4.63 -17.00
C LEU A 120 14.46 -4.46 -18.50
N THR A 121 15.41 -3.56 -18.81
CA THR A 121 15.81 -3.28 -20.20
C THR A 121 16.33 -4.55 -20.87
N GLY A 122 17.10 -5.36 -20.15
CA GLY A 122 17.64 -6.62 -20.67
C GLY A 122 16.57 -7.66 -21.00
N LEU A 123 15.53 -7.79 -20.18
CA LEU A 123 14.42 -8.73 -20.41
C LEU A 123 13.66 -8.38 -21.70
N ILE A 124 13.38 -7.10 -21.92
CA ILE A 124 12.64 -6.64 -23.11
C ILE A 124 13.52 -6.71 -24.35
N TRP A 125 14.78 -6.28 -24.21
CA TRP A 125 15.77 -6.39 -25.28
C TRP A 125 15.86 -7.84 -25.77
N LEU A 126 15.94 -8.79 -24.83
CA LEU A 126 16.00 -10.21 -25.16
C LEU A 126 14.70 -10.75 -25.76
N ALA A 127 13.54 -10.35 -25.22
CA ALA A 127 12.24 -10.74 -25.77
C ALA A 127 12.10 -10.30 -27.23
N MET A 128 12.53 -9.08 -27.56
CA MET A 128 12.49 -8.55 -28.92
C MET A 128 13.46 -9.27 -29.86
N GLU A 129 14.69 -9.55 -29.43
CA GLU A 129 15.68 -10.28 -30.24
C GLU A 129 15.31 -11.74 -30.51
N ASN A 130 14.40 -12.30 -29.71
CA ASN A 130 13.89 -13.65 -29.90
C ASN A 130 12.49 -13.67 -30.51
N ASN A 131 12.01 -12.55 -31.04
CA ASN A 131 10.68 -12.39 -31.64
C ASN A 131 9.53 -12.84 -30.72
N LEU A 132 9.71 -12.74 -29.40
CA LEU A 132 8.59 -12.87 -28.47
C LEU A 132 7.70 -11.63 -28.51
N ILE A 133 8.28 -10.48 -28.89
CA ILE A 133 7.60 -9.21 -29.10
C ILE A 133 8.12 -8.57 -30.39
N ASP A 134 7.27 -7.85 -31.11
CA ASP A 134 7.65 -7.08 -32.30
C ASP A 134 7.90 -5.59 -31.98
N SER A 135 7.35 -5.13 -30.86
CA SER A 135 7.40 -3.73 -30.48
C SER A 135 7.29 -3.57 -28.97
N SER A 136 7.72 -2.43 -28.46
CA SER A 136 7.48 -2.07 -27.07
C SER A 136 7.18 -0.60 -26.88
N ILE A 137 6.15 -0.32 -26.08
CA ILE A 137 5.84 1.02 -25.60
C ILE A 137 6.64 1.26 -24.32
N ILE A 138 7.62 2.15 -24.42
CA ILE A 138 8.55 2.49 -23.34
C ILE A 138 8.63 4.01 -23.14
N THR A 139 9.29 4.43 -22.06
CA THR A 139 9.48 5.85 -21.74
C THR A 139 10.91 6.30 -21.99
N ASP A 140 11.10 7.17 -22.97
CA ASP A 140 12.32 7.94 -23.19
C ASP A 140 12.26 9.27 -22.42
N LYS A 141 13.25 10.14 -22.60
CA LYS A 141 13.35 11.47 -22.03
C LYS A 141 13.83 12.48 -23.07
N ASP A 142 13.37 13.72 -22.97
CA ASP A 142 13.89 14.81 -23.79
C ASP A 142 15.19 15.38 -23.22
N ASP A 143 15.69 16.45 -23.85
CA ASP A 143 16.92 17.13 -23.44
C ASP A 143 16.82 17.70 -22.02
N ASN A 144 15.62 18.01 -21.51
CA ASN A 144 15.39 18.49 -20.15
C ASN A 144 15.06 17.35 -19.16
N PHE A 145 15.41 16.10 -19.50
CA PHE A 145 15.13 14.91 -18.71
C PHE A 145 13.62 14.66 -18.49
N ARG A 146 12.77 15.28 -19.31
CA ARG A 146 11.32 15.15 -19.21
C ARG A 146 10.86 13.89 -19.93
N PRO A 147 10.10 12.99 -19.29
CA PRO A 147 9.72 11.72 -19.88
C PRO A 147 8.68 11.86 -20.99
N PHE A 148 8.84 11.10 -22.07
CA PHE A 148 7.85 10.95 -23.12
C PHE A 148 7.81 9.51 -23.66
N PRO A 149 6.64 9.03 -24.09
CA PRO A 149 6.54 7.67 -24.60
C PRO A 149 7.06 7.55 -26.02
N ILE A 150 7.59 6.37 -26.35
CA ILE A 150 7.97 5.97 -27.70
C ILE A 150 7.51 4.55 -28.00
N ILE A 151 7.33 4.24 -29.28
CA ILE A 151 7.18 2.87 -29.78
C ILE A 151 8.55 2.41 -30.28
N ALA A 152 9.19 1.51 -29.54
CA ALA A 152 10.41 0.86 -29.94
C ALA A 152 10.09 -0.32 -30.87
N GLN A 153 10.70 -0.36 -32.05
CA GLN A 153 10.46 -1.42 -33.07
C GLN A 153 11.66 -2.35 -33.25
N ASN A 154 12.75 -2.11 -32.51
CA ASN A 154 13.94 -2.94 -32.52
C ASN A 154 14.66 -2.84 -31.17
N SER A 155 15.56 -3.78 -30.91
CA SER A 155 16.22 -3.92 -29.62
C SER A 155 17.11 -2.71 -29.26
N GLN A 156 17.61 -1.96 -30.24
CA GLN A 156 18.38 -0.74 -29.98
C GLN A 156 17.49 0.40 -29.48
N ASP A 157 16.24 0.49 -29.94
CA ASP A 157 15.28 1.47 -29.42
C ASP A 157 14.95 1.22 -27.94
N ILE A 158 14.96 -0.05 -27.49
CA ILE A 158 14.73 -0.41 -26.08
C ILE A 158 15.71 0.29 -25.13
N ILE A 159 16.93 0.57 -25.60
CA ILE A 159 17.97 1.21 -24.80
C ILE A 159 17.60 2.65 -24.42
N LYS A 160 16.83 3.35 -25.25
CA LYS A 160 16.32 4.71 -24.96
C LYS A 160 15.45 4.74 -23.69
N GLY A 161 14.77 3.62 -23.42
CA GLY A 161 14.01 3.39 -22.20
C GLY A 161 14.85 3.24 -20.93
N ALA A 162 16.17 3.03 -21.03
CA ALA A 162 17.02 2.74 -19.88
C ALA A 162 17.12 3.90 -18.86
N GLY A 163 17.41 3.55 -17.61
CA GLY A 163 17.56 4.50 -16.51
C GLY A 163 16.24 4.90 -15.86
N TYR A 164 16.33 5.40 -14.62
CA TYR A 164 15.19 5.86 -13.85
C TYR A 164 14.78 7.27 -14.28
N LYS A 165 13.49 7.44 -14.59
CA LYS A 165 12.86 8.73 -14.84
C LYS A 165 11.85 9.00 -13.70
N PRO A 166 12.04 10.06 -12.89
CA PRO A 166 11.28 10.26 -11.65
C PRO A 166 9.85 10.83 -11.88
N SER A 167 9.59 11.40 -13.05
CA SER A 167 8.28 11.92 -13.45
C SER A 167 7.57 11.01 -14.45
N GLN A 168 6.34 11.34 -14.82
CA GLN A 168 5.47 10.47 -15.62
C GLN A 168 5.16 11.07 -17.00
N GLY A 169 5.07 10.21 -18.02
CA GLY A 169 4.55 10.54 -19.35
C GLY A 169 3.29 9.73 -19.68
N PRO A 170 2.51 10.15 -20.70
CA PRO A 170 1.25 9.51 -21.08
C PRO A 170 1.46 8.21 -21.87
N LEU A 171 2.17 7.24 -21.27
CA LEU A 171 2.63 6.00 -21.90
C LEU A 171 1.62 5.32 -22.83
N LEU A 172 0.39 5.11 -22.34
CA LEU A 172 -0.62 4.36 -23.05
C LEU A 172 -1.25 5.14 -24.22
N SER A 173 -0.93 6.42 -24.40
CA SER A 173 -1.45 7.20 -25.53
C SER A 173 -0.96 6.66 -26.88
N LEU A 174 0.17 5.94 -26.90
CA LEU A 174 0.74 5.36 -28.13
C LEU A 174 0.22 3.95 -28.45
N LEU A 175 -0.69 3.40 -27.64
CA LEU A 175 -1.15 2.03 -27.86
C LEU A 175 -1.92 1.88 -29.18
N GLY A 176 -2.87 2.77 -29.47
CA GLY A 176 -3.56 2.77 -30.75
C GLY A 176 -2.61 2.99 -31.94
N ASP A 177 -1.62 3.87 -31.78
CA ASP A 177 -0.60 4.12 -32.82
C ASP A 177 0.29 2.89 -33.09
N ALA A 178 0.63 2.10 -32.06
CA ALA A 178 1.37 0.86 -32.22
C ALA A 178 0.56 -0.17 -33.01
N ILE A 179 -0.72 -0.34 -32.65
CA ILE A 179 -1.63 -1.26 -33.35
C ILE A 179 -1.81 -0.82 -34.81
N ASN A 180 -1.98 0.48 -35.08
CA ASN A 180 -2.09 1.01 -36.43
C ASN A 180 -0.82 0.85 -37.27
N LYS A 181 0.32 0.58 -36.64
CA LYS A 181 1.60 0.24 -37.30
C LYS A 181 1.77 -1.28 -37.49
N GLU A 182 0.69 -2.04 -37.40
CA GLU A 182 0.64 -3.50 -37.59
C GLU A 182 1.43 -4.29 -36.54
N SER A 183 1.67 -3.72 -35.35
CA SER A 183 2.23 -4.46 -34.22
C SER A 183 1.20 -5.43 -33.64
N ALA A 184 1.60 -6.70 -33.51
CA ALA A 184 0.79 -7.81 -33.02
C ALA A 184 1.27 -8.37 -31.68
N ASP A 185 2.55 -8.22 -31.34
CA ASP A 185 3.11 -8.65 -30.06
C ASP A 185 3.77 -7.48 -29.33
N ILE A 186 2.94 -6.65 -28.71
CA ILE A 186 3.36 -5.40 -28.07
C ILE A 186 3.73 -5.66 -26.60
N ALA A 187 4.94 -5.24 -26.20
CA ALA A 187 5.31 -5.10 -24.79
C ALA A 187 5.02 -3.71 -24.24
N VAL A 188 4.47 -3.59 -23.04
CA VAL A 188 4.28 -2.31 -22.35
C VAL A 188 5.08 -2.26 -21.05
N VAL A 189 5.87 -1.19 -20.88
CA VAL A 189 6.64 -0.94 -19.65
C VAL A 189 6.06 0.21 -18.86
N GLY A 190 5.41 -0.09 -17.75
CA GLY A 190 4.64 0.90 -16.99
C GLY A 190 4.93 0.93 -15.50
N THR A 191 4.54 2.03 -14.88
CA THR A 191 4.30 2.11 -13.44
C THR A 191 2.99 1.37 -13.08
N PRO A 192 2.71 1.08 -11.81
CA PRO A 192 1.52 0.34 -11.39
C PRO A 192 0.20 0.91 -11.96
N CYS A 193 0.04 2.24 -11.97
CA CYS A 193 -1.17 2.86 -12.50
C CYS A 193 -1.30 2.75 -14.02
N GLN A 194 -0.18 2.69 -14.76
CA GLN A 194 -0.18 2.41 -16.20
C GLN A 194 -0.50 0.94 -16.46
N ILE A 195 0.03 0.00 -15.68
CA ILE A 195 -0.31 -1.42 -15.81
C ILE A 195 -1.78 -1.68 -15.48
N GLN A 196 -2.33 -1.05 -14.43
CA GLN A 196 -3.76 -1.13 -14.13
C GLN A 196 -4.63 -0.59 -15.26
N ALA A 197 -4.26 0.57 -15.81
CA ALA A 197 -4.97 1.15 -16.95
C ALA A 197 -4.89 0.24 -18.20
N LEU A 198 -3.73 -0.37 -18.44
CA LEU A 198 -3.54 -1.35 -19.51
C LEU A 198 -4.45 -2.56 -19.31
N ARG A 199 -4.47 -3.18 -18.12
CA ARG A 199 -5.32 -4.34 -17.87
C ARG A 199 -6.80 -4.01 -17.91
N LYS A 200 -7.18 -2.80 -17.48
CA LYS A 200 -8.53 -2.27 -17.67
C LYS A 200 -8.84 -2.18 -19.16
N LEU A 201 -7.95 -1.60 -19.97
CA LEU A 201 -8.10 -1.47 -21.42
C LEU A 201 -8.24 -2.83 -22.13
N GLN A 202 -7.40 -3.80 -21.77
CA GLN A 202 -7.43 -5.15 -22.34
C GLN A 202 -8.75 -5.88 -22.02
N ASN A 203 -9.28 -5.73 -20.81
CA ASN A 203 -10.36 -6.60 -20.33
C ASN A 203 -11.72 -5.89 -20.18
N HIS A 204 -11.81 -4.61 -20.54
CA HIS A 204 -13.05 -3.87 -20.34
C HIS A 204 -14.17 -4.49 -21.18
N PRO A 205 -15.26 -4.99 -20.59
CA PRO A 205 -16.29 -5.77 -21.29
C PRO A 205 -17.07 -4.98 -22.34
N ALA A 206 -16.92 -3.66 -22.34
CA ALA A 206 -17.52 -2.75 -23.31
C ALA A 206 -16.54 -2.26 -24.39
N PHE A 207 -15.33 -2.82 -24.44
CA PHE A 207 -14.28 -2.45 -25.37
C PHE A 207 -14.02 -3.63 -26.32
N ASP A 208 -14.53 -3.53 -27.53
CA ASP A 208 -14.55 -4.58 -28.56
C ASP A 208 -13.36 -4.43 -29.53
N TYR A 209 -12.19 -4.11 -28.99
CA TYR A 209 -10.93 -4.10 -29.75
C TYR A 209 -10.12 -5.33 -29.35
N GLU A 210 -9.58 -6.04 -30.35
CA GLU A 210 -8.61 -7.13 -30.19
C GLU A 210 -7.28 -6.67 -29.55
N ALA A 211 -7.19 -5.44 -29.03
CA ALA A 211 -6.04 -4.92 -28.29
C ALA A 211 -5.67 -5.78 -27.07
N TYR A 212 -6.61 -6.57 -26.54
CA TYR A 212 -6.30 -7.61 -25.55
C TYR A 212 -5.23 -8.57 -26.06
N ASP A 213 -5.43 -9.13 -27.26
CA ASP A 213 -4.57 -10.13 -27.88
C ASP A 213 -3.25 -9.52 -28.38
N LEU A 214 -3.26 -8.23 -28.74
CA LEU A 214 -2.08 -7.56 -29.31
C LEU A 214 -1.04 -7.11 -28.26
N VAL A 215 -1.42 -6.94 -27.00
CA VAL A 215 -0.46 -6.64 -25.92
C VAL A 215 -0.07 -7.93 -25.22
N SER A 216 1.00 -8.55 -25.71
CA SER A 216 1.43 -9.89 -25.27
C SER A 216 2.42 -9.87 -24.10
N LEU A 217 2.87 -8.70 -23.62
CA LEU A 217 3.74 -8.61 -22.43
C LEU A 217 3.60 -7.29 -21.67
N ALA A 218 3.29 -7.34 -20.38
CA ALA A 218 3.25 -6.20 -19.48
C ALA A 218 4.38 -6.30 -18.43
N ILE A 219 5.32 -5.35 -18.44
CA ILE A 219 6.37 -5.26 -17.42
C ILE A 219 6.14 -4.03 -16.54
N GLY A 220 5.92 -4.28 -15.25
CA GLY A 220 5.67 -3.27 -14.23
C GLY A 220 6.94 -2.86 -13.48
N THR A 221 7.05 -1.58 -13.14
CA THR A 221 8.09 -1.08 -12.22
C THR A 221 7.54 -0.90 -10.81
N PHE A 222 8.37 -1.13 -9.79
CA PHE A 222 8.01 -0.75 -8.43
C PHE A 222 7.93 0.77 -8.34
N CYS A 223 6.86 1.31 -7.76
CA CYS A 223 6.64 2.75 -7.73
C CYS A 223 6.02 3.20 -6.42
N PHE A 224 6.74 4.03 -5.68
CA PHE A 224 6.19 4.70 -4.49
C PHE A 224 5.38 5.95 -4.84
N GLY A 225 5.80 6.66 -5.89
CA GLY A 225 5.12 7.82 -6.45
C GLY A 225 5.96 8.39 -7.59
N THR A 226 5.38 9.33 -8.32
CA THR A 226 6.03 10.09 -9.39
C THR A 226 5.91 11.58 -9.12
N TYR A 227 6.79 12.38 -9.69
CA TYR A 227 6.76 13.83 -9.52
C TYR A 227 6.17 14.54 -10.75
N TYR A 228 5.59 15.72 -10.54
CA TYR A 228 5.28 16.65 -11.63
C TYR A 228 6.59 17.19 -12.21
N ASN A 229 6.75 17.13 -13.54
CA ASN A 229 7.93 17.59 -14.26
C ASN A 229 8.26 19.06 -13.95
N GLN A 230 7.23 19.92 -13.94
CA GLN A 230 7.43 21.36 -13.69
C GLN A 230 7.91 21.64 -12.28
N LEU A 231 7.28 21.01 -11.28
CA LEU A 231 7.68 21.17 -9.89
C LEU A 231 9.05 20.56 -9.62
N LEU A 232 9.35 19.42 -10.25
CA LEU A 232 10.66 18.79 -10.17
C LEU A 232 11.76 19.70 -10.73
N LYS A 233 11.50 20.38 -11.86
CA LYS A 233 12.42 21.39 -12.42
C LYS A 233 12.65 22.55 -11.46
N LEU A 234 11.63 23.01 -10.73
CA LEU A 234 11.80 24.03 -9.70
C LEU A 234 12.70 23.54 -8.56
N VAL A 235 12.48 22.31 -8.07
CA VAL A 235 13.34 21.70 -7.05
C VAL A 235 14.78 21.54 -7.56
N PHE A 236 14.98 21.09 -8.80
CA PHE A 236 16.31 21.02 -9.40
C PHE A 236 17.01 22.38 -9.41
N ASN A 237 16.30 23.44 -9.81
CA ASN A 237 16.86 24.80 -9.81
C ASN A 237 17.26 25.27 -8.39
N GLU A 238 16.47 24.96 -7.36
CA GLU A 238 16.82 25.28 -5.95
C GLU A 238 18.15 24.63 -5.51
N PHE A 239 18.46 23.44 -6.04
CA PHE A 239 19.71 22.71 -5.79
C PHE A 239 20.80 23.02 -6.85
N GLY A 240 20.60 24.06 -7.66
CA GLY A 240 21.53 24.51 -8.70
C GLY A 240 21.73 23.48 -9.82
N ILE A 241 20.74 22.63 -10.08
CA ILE A 241 20.75 21.60 -11.13
C ILE A 241 19.96 22.12 -12.31
N LYS A 242 20.61 22.18 -13.48
CA LYS A 242 19.90 22.42 -14.74
C LYS A 242 19.47 21.09 -15.33
N ALA A 243 18.17 20.97 -15.65
CA ALA A 243 17.61 19.73 -16.19
C ALA A 243 18.30 19.27 -17.48
N SER A 244 18.78 20.20 -18.30
CA SER A 244 19.53 19.94 -19.53
C SER A 244 20.92 19.32 -19.33
N GLU A 245 21.46 19.40 -18.12
CA GLU A 245 22.78 18.85 -17.77
C GLU A 245 22.66 17.48 -17.07
N ILE A 246 21.44 16.93 -16.92
CA ILE A 246 21.22 15.66 -16.23
C ILE A 246 21.54 14.49 -17.17
N GLU A 247 22.53 13.70 -16.77
CA GLU A 247 22.92 12.47 -17.47
C GLU A 247 22.14 11.26 -16.92
N LYS A 248 22.02 11.18 -15.59
CA LYS A 248 21.42 10.03 -14.90
C LYS A 248 20.85 10.45 -13.54
N ILE A 249 19.75 9.81 -13.15
CA ILE A 249 19.15 9.92 -11.82
C ILE A 249 19.10 8.52 -11.20
N ASN A 250 19.49 8.40 -9.93
CA ASN A 250 19.32 7.20 -9.12
C ASN A 250 18.65 7.55 -7.79
N THR A 251 18.14 6.53 -7.11
CA THR A 251 17.67 6.66 -5.73
C THR A 251 18.66 5.97 -4.80
N ASP A 252 19.18 6.72 -3.84
CA ASP A 252 19.87 6.16 -2.69
C ASP A 252 18.82 5.71 -1.68
N LYS A 253 18.59 4.39 -1.65
CA LYS A 253 17.59 3.77 -0.78
C LYS A 253 18.01 3.71 0.69
N ASP A 254 19.29 3.87 0.99
CA ASP A 254 19.82 3.75 2.35
C ASP A 254 19.84 5.11 3.05
N ASN A 255 20.11 6.18 2.30
CA ASN A 255 20.16 7.55 2.82
C ASN A 255 18.93 8.40 2.49
N PHE A 256 17.92 7.83 1.83
CA PHE A 256 16.70 8.53 1.41
C PHE A 256 16.96 9.78 0.55
N ASN A 257 17.91 9.69 -0.38
CA ASN A 257 18.28 10.76 -1.30
C ASN A 257 18.01 10.37 -2.77
N MET A 258 17.76 11.36 -3.61
CA MET A 258 17.84 11.26 -5.06
C MET A 258 19.21 11.77 -5.51
N ASN A 259 19.99 10.90 -6.16
CA ASN A 259 21.32 11.23 -6.66
C ASN A 259 21.24 11.58 -8.13
N ILE A 260 21.61 12.81 -8.47
CA ILE A 260 21.54 13.39 -9.80
C ILE A 260 22.96 13.56 -10.30
N ILE A 261 23.28 12.90 -11.41
CA ILE A 261 24.59 12.94 -12.04
C ILE A 261 24.53 13.97 -13.18
N CYS A 262 25.34 15.03 -13.05
CA CYS A 262 25.50 16.10 -14.02
C CYS A 262 26.97 16.35 -14.28
N ASN A 263 27.42 16.31 -15.53
CA ASN A 263 28.81 16.57 -15.91
C ASN A 263 29.82 15.80 -15.04
N SER A 264 29.57 14.51 -14.80
CA SER A 264 30.36 13.65 -13.90
C SER A 264 30.42 14.06 -12.41
N THR A 265 29.57 15.00 -11.97
CA THR A 265 29.38 15.35 -10.55
C THR A 265 28.07 14.78 -10.00
N VAL A 266 28.08 14.35 -8.74
CA VAL A 266 26.87 13.86 -8.05
C VAL A 266 26.31 14.99 -7.18
N LYS A 267 25.03 15.26 -7.35
CA LYS A 267 24.26 16.16 -6.48
C LYS A 267 23.13 15.38 -5.83
N GLU A 268 22.91 15.62 -4.55
CA GLU A 268 21.92 14.89 -3.76
C GLU A 268 20.76 15.80 -3.40
N ILE A 269 19.54 15.29 -3.60
CA ILE A 269 18.32 15.94 -3.13
C ILE A 269 17.61 15.00 -2.17
N PRO A 270 17.33 15.42 -0.93
CA PRO A 270 16.55 14.63 0.01
C PRO A 270 15.17 14.25 -0.55
N LEU A 271 14.78 12.98 -0.43
CA LEU A 271 13.51 12.49 -0.97
C LEU A 271 12.30 13.14 -0.31
N ASN A 272 12.40 13.55 0.96
CA ASN A 272 11.33 14.29 1.65
C ASN A 272 11.06 15.65 0.99
N THR A 273 12.09 16.39 0.58
CA THR A 273 11.95 17.66 -0.15
C THR A 273 11.22 17.47 -1.47
N LEU A 274 11.59 16.42 -2.22
CA LEU A 274 10.92 16.06 -3.47
C LEU A 274 9.47 15.66 -3.24
N TYR A 275 9.23 14.88 -2.18
CA TYR A 275 7.90 14.41 -1.81
C TYR A 275 6.99 15.58 -1.41
N GLU A 276 7.49 16.54 -0.65
CA GLU A 276 6.75 17.72 -0.22
C GLU A 276 6.46 18.67 -1.38
N LYS A 277 7.47 18.96 -2.21
CA LYS A 277 7.38 20.04 -3.20
C LYS A 277 6.89 19.61 -4.58
N ALA A 278 7.09 18.36 -4.97
CA ALA A 278 6.94 17.97 -6.37
C ALA A 278 6.09 16.71 -6.61
N ILE A 279 5.67 15.97 -5.57
CA ILE A 279 4.96 14.71 -5.80
C ILE A 279 3.60 14.91 -6.47
N ARG A 280 3.24 13.96 -7.35
CA ARG A 280 1.92 13.91 -7.95
C ARG A 280 0.87 13.57 -6.90
N LYS A 281 -0.12 14.45 -6.72
CA LYS A 281 -1.21 14.29 -5.74
C LYS A 281 -1.95 12.96 -5.88
N ALA A 282 -2.18 12.50 -7.12
CA ALA A 282 -2.80 11.21 -7.40
C ALA A 282 -2.04 9.98 -6.85
N CYS A 283 -0.74 10.11 -6.52
CA CYS A 283 0.04 9.02 -5.94
C CYS A 283 -0.36 8.73 -4.49
N PHE A 284 -0.94 9.69 -3.76
CA PHE A 284 -1.39 9.49 -2.38
C PHE A 284 -2.57 8.51 -2.26
N SER A 285 -3.35 8.36 -3.33
CA SER A 285 -4.46 7.40 -3.48
C SER A 285 -4.09 6.21 -4.38
N CYS A 286 -2.79 5.90 -4.48
CA CYS A 286 -2.32 4.70 -5.16
C CYS A 286 -2.10 3.59 -4.12
N SER A 287 -2.72 2.44 -4.35
CA SER A 287 -2.65 1.24 -3.51
C SER A 287 -1.59 0.23 -3.95
N ASP A 288 -1.08 0.37 -5.17
CA ASP A 288 -0.21 -0.61 -5.79
C ASP A 288 1.23 -0.11 -5.84
N TYR A 289 2.12 -0.83 -5.16
CA TYR A 289 3.55 -0.56 -5.14
C TYR A 289 4.31 -1.39 -6.18
N THR A 290 3.93 -2.66 -6.36
CA THR A 290 4.72 -3.65 -7.11
C THR A 290 4.18 -3.91 -8.51
N ALA A 291 3.24 -3.10 -9.01
CA ALA A 291 2.54 -3.32 -10.27
C ALA A 291 1.92 -4.72 -10.29
N SER A 292 0.97 -4.96 -9.39
CA SER A 292 0.44 -6.29 -9.06
C SER A 292 -0.20 -7.04 -10.24
N PHE A 293 -0.53 -6.32 -11.31
CA PHE A 293 -1.20 -6.85 -12.49
C PHE A 293 -0.29 -7.01 -13.73
N ALA A 294 1.03 -6.86 -13.57
CA ALA A 294 1.99 -7.09 -14.64
C ALA A 294 2.21 -8.60 -14.90
N ASP A 295 2.90 -8.94 -15.98
CA ASP A 295 3.45 -10.29 -16.20
C ASP A 295 4.77 -10.49 -15.45
N LEU A 296 5.59 -9.43 -15.44
CA LEU A 296 6.80 -9.30 -14.65
C LEU A 296 6.79 -7.96 -13.92
N SER A 297 7.18 -7.95 -12.65
CA SER A 297 7.38 -6.68 -11.92
C SER A 297 8.80 -6.58 -11.39
N ILE A 298 9.41 -5.41 -11.51
CA ILE A 298 10.81 -5.22 -11.13
C ILE A 298 11.06 -3.92 -10.36
N GLY A 299 11.93 -3.99 -9.35
CA GLY A 299 12.33 -2.84 -8.55
C GLY A 299 13.71 -2.96 -7.93
N ILE A 300 14.13 -1.93 -7.20
CA ILE A 300 15.46 -1.83 -6.56
C ILE A 300 15.46 -2.20 -5.06
N TYR A 301 14.27 -2.30 -4.46
CA TYR A 301 14.08 -2.66 -3.06
C TYR A 301 13.91 -4.17 -2.92
N GLY A 302 14.38 -4.73 -1.79
CA GLY A 302 14.37 -6.17 -1.54
C GLY A 302 15.50 -6.97 -2.22
N SER A 303 16.51 -6.28 -2.75
CA SER A 303 17.76 -6.88 -3.22
C SER A 303 18.96 -6.06 -2.78
N LYS A 304 20.14 -6.67 -2.76
CA LYS A 304 21.42 -5.99 -2.52
C LYS A 304 21.78 -5.01 -3.64
N GLU A 305 22.77 -4.15 -3.40
CA GLU A 305 23.24 -3.19 -4.42
C GLU A 305 23.66 -3.89 -5.73
N GLY A 306 23.29 -3.28 -6.86
CA GLY A 306 23.53 -3.84 -8.19
C GLY A 306 22.57 -4.97 -8.62
N TRP A 307 21.67 -5.40 -7.73
CA TRP A 307 20.62 -6.38 -8.00
C TRP A 307 19.23 -5.74 -7.95
N ASN A 308 18.28 -6.38 -8.61
CA ASN A 308 16.89 -5.96 -8.65
C ASN A 308 15.98 -7.09 -8.19
N THR A 309 14.91 -6.76 -7.47
CA THR A 309 13.88 -7.76 -7.19
C THR A 309 13.00 -7.90 -8.42
N LEU A 310 12.84 -9.13 -8.90
CA LEU A 310 11.90 -9.53 -9.94
C LEU A 310 10.79 -10.38 -9.32
N ILE A 311 9.55 -10.00 -9.56
CA ILE A 311 8.35 -10.79 -9.24
C ILE A 311 7.81 -11.34 -10.57
N VAL A 312 7.80 -12.66 -10.70
CA VAL A 312 7.26 -13.37 -11.87
C VAL A 312 5.80 -13.68 -11.60
N ARG A 313 4.87 -13.18 -12.44
CA ARG A 313 3.43 -13.18 -12.12
C ARG A 313 2.59 -14.11 -12.97
N THR A 314 2.85 -14.14 -14.27
CA THR A 314 2.10 -14.94 -15.24
C THR A 314 3.02 -15.91 -15.96
N GLU A 315 2.46 -16.93 -16.61
CA GLU A 315 3.21 -17.85 -17.45
C GLU A 315 3.95 -17.13 -18.58
N ARG A 316 3.35 -16.08 -19.14
CA ARG A 316 4.00 -15.25 -20.15
C ARG A 316 5.23 -14.51 -19.61
N GLY A 317 5.13 -13.95 -18.41
CA GLY A 317 6.29 -13.36 -17.73
C GLY A 317 7.37 -14.40 -17.44
N LYS A 318 6.95 -15.59 -16.99
CA LYS A 318 7.85 -16.72 -16.73
C LYS A 318 8.62 -17.17 -17.98
N GLN A 319 7.98 -17.24 -19.14
CA GLN A 319 8.65 -17.55 -20.42
C GLN A 319 9.82 -16.58 -20.71
N VAL A 320 9.60 -15.27 -20.56
CA VAL A 320 10.65 -14.26 -20.78
C VAL A 320 11.77 -14.37 -19.74
N TYR A 321 11.41 -14.63 -18.48
CA TYR A 321 12.35 -14.82 -17.39
C TYR A 321 13.23 -16.07 -17.60
N GLU A 322 12.64 -17.22 -17.93
CA GLU A 322 13.35 -18.48 -18.18
C GLU A 322 14.27 -18.36 -19.40
N LEU A 323 13.79 -17.75 -20.50
CA LEU A 323 14.61 -17.45 -21.67
C LEU A 323 15.87 -16.63 -21.31
N ALA A 324 15.72 -15.65 -20.41
CA ALA A 324 16.84 -14.82 -19.97
C ALA A 324 17.88 -15.58 -19.14
N ILE A 325 17.46 -16.58 -18.37
CA ILE A 325 18.36 -17.49 -17.67
C ILE A 325 19.04 -18.43 -18.66
N GLU A 326 18.27 -19.08 -19.54
CA GLU A 326 18.76 -20.05 -20.53
C GLU A 326 19.82 -19.43 -21.45
N GLN A 327 19.61 -18.19 -21.88
CA GLN A 327 20.59 -17.46 -22.70
C GLN A 327 21.72 -16.83 -21.87
N GLY A 328 21.74 -17.01 -20.55
CA GLY A 328 22.74 -16.45 -19.65
C GLY A 328 22.78 -14.93 -19.68
N PHE A 329 21.64 -14.29 -19.91
CA PHE A 329 21.50 -12.82 -19.95
C PHE A 329 21.30 -12.23 -18.55
N ILE A 330 20.71 -13.01 -17.64
CA ILE A 330 20.59 -12.68 -16.22
C ILE A 330 21.17 -13.78 -15.33
N GLU A 331 21.62 -13.37 -14.14
CA GLU A 331 21.91 -14.25 -13.00
C GLU A 331 20.85 -14.04 -11.91
N THR A 332 20.55 -15.09 -11.14
CA THR A 332 19.45 -15.09 -10.17
C THR A 332 19.87 -15.58 -8.80
N MET A 333 19.26 -15.06 -7.74
CA MET A 333 19.43 -15.53 -6.36
C MET A 333 18.08 -15.54 -5.63
N PRO A 334 17.84 -16.47 -4.69
CA PRO A 334 16.67 -16.41 -3.81
C PRO A 334 16.62 -15.11 -3.01
N LEU A 335 15.41 -14.61 -2.72
CA LEU A 335 15.25 -13.47 -1.81
C LEU A 335 15.42 -13.93 -0.35
N GLU A 336 16.27 -13.24 0.40
CA GLU A 336 16.35 -13.43 1.85
C GLU A 336 15.05 -12.95 2.54
N HIS A 337 14.67 -13.56 3.68
CA HIS A 337 13.39 -13.26 4.34
C HIS A 337 13.24 -11.79 4.73
N ASN A 338 14.27 -11.19 5.32
CA ASN A 338 14.33 -9.77 5.67
C ASN A 338 14.11 -8.85 4.45
N MET A 339 14.66 -9.22 3.29
CA MET A 339 14.52 -8.45 2.05
C MET A 339 13.10 -8.54 1.48
N LYS A 340 12.44 -9.69 1.62
CA LYS A 340 11.03 -9.87 1.25
C LYS A 340 10.11 -9.01 2.11
N GLU A 341 10.35 -8.94 3.41
CA GLU A 341 9.58 -8.08 4.34
C GLU A 341 9.64 -6.60 3.95
N ILE A 342 10.79 -6.09 3.49
CA ILE A 342 10.89 -4.70 3.03
C ILE A 342 9.89 -4.40 1.91
N ILE A 343 9.72 -5.32 0.95
CA ILE A 343 8.77 -5.13 -0.16
C ILE A 343 7.32 -5.19 0.35
N LEU A 344 7.05 -6.09 1.30
CA LEU A 344 5.73 -6.19 1.95
C LEU A 344 5.39 -4.90 2.69
N ASP A 345 6.33 -4.36 3.47
CA ASP A 345 6.17 -3.11 4.21
C ASP A 345 5.92 -1.92 3.27
N LEU A 346 6.70 -1.79 2.20
CA LEU A 346 6.49 -0.75 1.19
C LEU A 346 5.12 -0.89 0.53
N THR A 347 4.63 -2.12 0.33
CA THR A 347 3.29 -2.36 -0.23
C THR A 347 2.18 -2.05 0.78
N ARG A 348 2.36 -2.36 2.07
CA ARG A 348 1.44 -1.99 3.17
C ARG A 348 1.29 -0.48 3.32
N SER A 349 2.34 0.28 3.00
CA SER A 349 2.37 1.75 3.09
C SER A 349 1.49 2.47 2.07
N LYS A 350 1.11 1.78 1.00
CA LYS A 350 0.23 2.33 -0.02
C LYS A 350 -1.19 2.49 0.51
N THR A 351 -1.82 3.61 0.14
CA THR A 351 -3.15 3.96 0.62
C THR A 351 -4.23 3.37 -0.27
N ASP A 352 -5.14 2.61 0.33
CA ASP A 352 -6.43 2.28 -0.27
C ASP A 352 -7.44 3.39 0.09
N ILE A 353 -8.28 3.79 -0.85
CA ILE A 353 -9.43 4.65 -0.55
C ILE A 353 -10.64 3.73 -0.39
N VAL A 354 -11.32 3.83 0.74
CA VAL A 354 -12.48 3.00 1.10
C VAL A 354 -13.65 3.87 1.52
N LYS A 355 -14.87 3.40 1.28
CA LYS A 355 -16.09 4.04 1.77
C LYS A 355 -16.46 3.48 3.14
N ILE A 356 -17.02 4.33 3.99
CA ILE A 356 -17.63 3.92 5.26
C ILE A 356 -18.94 3.20 4.93
N GLU A 357 -18.98 1.90 5.19
CA GLU A 357 -20.13 1.03 4.92
C GLU A 357 -21.18 1.16 6.02
N SER A 358 -20.75 1.28 7.27
CA SER A 358 -21.65 1.47 8.41
C SER A 358 -20.97 2.18 9.58
N ILE A 359 -21.76 2.87 10.41
CA ILE A 359 -21.30 3.52 11.64
C ILE A 359 -22.09 2.98 12.84
N THR A 360 -21.37 2.60 13.91
CA THR A 360 -21.98 2.28 15.21
C THR A 360 -21.53 3.29 16.25
N GLN A 361 -22.47 3.96 16.92
CA GLN A 361 -22.16 4.86 18.02
C GLN A 361 -22.28 4.12 19.35
N HIS A 362 -21.17 4.06 20.10
CA HIS A 362 -21.11 3.36 21.39
C HIS A 362 -21.40 4.30 22.56
N SER A 363 -20.96 5.56 22.46
CA SER A 363 -21.20 6.60 23.47
C SER A 363 -21.07 7.99 22.83
N PRO A 364 -21.30 9.10 23.57
CA PRO A 364 -21.17 10.45 23.02
C PRO A 364 -19.78 10.76 22.42
N GLU A 365 -18.73 10.08 22.90
CA GLU A 365 -17.34 10.30 22.45
C GLU A 365 -16.74 9.11 21.68
N ILE A 366 -17.44 7.98 21.55
CA ILE A 366 -16.87 6.75 20.97
C ILE A 366 -17.75 6.22 19.83
N LYS A 367 -17.12 5.95 18.68
CA LYS A 367 -17.73 5.38 17.48
C LYS A 367 -16.89 4.25 16.90
N SER A 368 -17.55 3.35 16.20
CA SER A 368 -16.94 2.42 15.25
C SER A 368 -17.38 2.77 13.84
N ILE A 369 -16.44 2.63 12.91
CA ILE A 369 -16.73 2.64 11.48
C ILE A 369 -16.36 1.28 10.90
N THR A 370 -17.13 0.81 9.93
CA THR A 370 -16.84 -0.41 9.17
C THR A 370 -16.51 -0.04 7.74
N VAL A 371 -15.42 -0.60 7.23
CA VAL A 371 -14.95 -0.40 5.85
C VAL A 371 -14.61 -1.74 5.21
N ARG A 372 -14.69 -1.80 3.88
CA ARG A 372 -14.37 -3.00 3.12
C ARG A 372 -12.94 -2.95 2.57
N ASN A 373 -12.09 -3.91 2.93
CA ASN A 373 -10.75 -4.07 2.38
C ASN A 373 -10.23 -5.51 2.55
N SER A 374 -10.36 -6.33 1.50
CA SER A 374 -9.93 -7.74 1.53
C SER A 374 -8.42 -7.89 1.76
N ARG A 375 -7.60 -7.04 1.13
CA ARG A 375 -6.13 -7.10 1.23
C ARG A 375 -5.65 -6.95 2.67
N ILE A 376 -6.24 -6.00 3.40
CA ILE A 376 -5.89 -5.79 4.81
C ILE A 376 -6.48 -6.91 5.67
N ALA A 377 -7.71 -7.33 5.41
CA ALA A 377 -8.37 -8.38 6.18
C ALA A 377 -7.61 -9.72 6.10
N ASP A 378 -7.21 -10.15 4.90
CA ASP A 378 -6.46 -11.39 4.67
C ASP A 378 -5.06 -11.36 5.30
N ALA A 379 -4.43 -10.19 5.34
CA ALA A 379 -3.09 -10.01 5.88
C ALA A 379 -3.07 -9.78 7.39
N TYR A 380 -4.22 -9.46 8.00
CA TYR A 380 -4.30 -9.09 9.39
C TYR A 380 -4.08 -10.27 10.32
N LYS A 381 -3.39 -10.00 11.43
CA LYS A 381 -3.29 -10.89 12.57
C LYS A 381 -3.60 -10.09 13.85
N PRO A 382 -4.25 -10.67 14.86
CA PRO A 382 -4.57 -9.96 16.09
C PRO A 382 -3.33 -9.30 16.71
N GLY A 383 -3.42 -8.00 17.00
CA GLY A 383 -2.33 -7.17 17.49
C GLY A 383 -1.78 -6.16 16.47
N MET A 384 -1.98 -6.42 15.17
CA MET A 384 -1.62 -5.46 14.12
C MET A 384 -2.58 -4.25 14.12
N PHE A 385 -2.19 -3.17 13.43
CA PHE A 385 -2.98 -1.94 13.34
C PHE A 385 -3.02 -1.39 11.91
N VAL A 386 -3.94 -0.49 11.62
CA VAL A 386 -4.04 0.25 10.35
C VAL A 386 -3.78 1.73 10.59
N ILE A 387 -3.45 2.47 9.53
CA ILE A 387 -3.42 3.94 9.60
C ILE A 387 -4.54 4.45 8.72
N LEU A 388 -5.51 5.14 9.32
CA LEU A 388 -6.53 5.87 8.60
C LEU A 388 -5.96 7.23 8.14
N TRP A 389 -6.25 7.62 6.91
CA TRP A 389 -5.84 8.89 6.34
C TRP A 389 -7.06 9.72 6.03
N LEU A 390 -7.14 10.89 6.65
CA LEU A 390 -8.09 11.92 6.30
C LEU A 390 -7.33 13.00 5.49
N PRO A 391 -7.69 13.24 4.21
CA PRO A 391 -7.04 14.24 3.38
C PRO A 391 -6.97 15.60 4.08
N ASP A 392 -5.80 16.23 4.06
CA ASP A 392 -5.52 17.54 4.68
C ASP A 392 -5.75 17.62 6.20
N VAL A 393 -5.90 16.48 6.88
CA VAL A 393 -6.13 16.41 8.33
C VAL A 393 -4.97 15.68 9.03
N ASP A 394 -4.92 14.35 8.96
CA ASP A 394 -3.91 13.57 9.68
C ASP A 394 -3.83 12.11 9.20
N PHE A 395 -2.78 11.42 9.66
CA PHE A 395 -2.63 9.98 9.64
C PHE A 395 -2.88 9.43 11.04
N LEU A 396 -3.98 8.69 11.20
CA LEU A 396 -4.50 8.21 12.46
C LEU A 396 -4.23 6.71 12.62
N PRO A 397 -3.20 6.29 13.40
CA PRO A 397 -3.00 4.88 13.71
C PRO A 397 -4.17 4.35 14.55
N MET A 398 -4.73 3.22 14.14
CA MET A 398 -5.94 2.65 14.72
C MET A 398 -5.85 1.14 14.79
N SER A 399 -6.19 0.56 15.94
CA SER A 399 -6.37 -0.88 16.06
C SER A 399 -7.66 -1.33 15.37
N ILE A 400 -7.64 -2.56 14.85
CA ILE A 400 -8.82 -3.20 14.29
C ILE A 400 -9.57 -3.92 15.42
N SER A 401 -10.84 -3.58 15.62
CA SER A 401 -11.68 -4.15 16.68
C SER A 401 -12.50 -5.36 16.24
N SER A 402 -12.70 -5.54 14.94
CA SER A 402 -13.32 -6.74 14.36
C SER A 402 -12.92 -6.93 12.91
N ILE A 403 -12.89 -8.18 12.46
CA ILE A 403 -12.84 -8.55 11.05
C ILE A 403 -13.91 -9.59 10.79
N ASN A 404 -14.70 -9.37 9.75
CA ASN A 404 -15.67 -10.33 9.24
C ASN A 404 -15.56 -10.38 7.71
N ASP A 405 -15.02 -11.48 7.19
CA ASP A 405 -14.60 -11.59 5.78
C ASP A 405 -13.69 -10.42 5.37
N ASP A 406 -14.14 -9.57 4.45
CA ASP A 406 -13.43 -8.38 3.97
C ASP A 406 -13.85 -7.09 4.67
N LEU A 407 -14.73 -7.15 5.68
CA LEU A 407 -15.17 -6.02 6.49
C LEU A 407 -14.28 -5.84 7.72
N ILE A 408 -13.77 -4.63 7.88
CA ILE A 408 -12.87 -4.22 8.96
C ILE A 408 -13.58 -3.17 9.81
N GLU A 409 -13.71 -3.44 11.10
CA GLU A 409 -14.22 -2.50 12.08
C GLU A 409 -13.07 -1.78 12.78
N VAL A 410 -13.13 -0.44 12.80
CA VAL A 410 -12.19 0.41 13.53
C VAL A 410 -12.95 1.25 14.54
N THR A 411 -12.51 1.20 15.80
CA THR A 411 -13.18 1.89 16.92
C THR A 411 -12.27 2.95 17.52
N PHE A 412 -12.80 4.17 17.67
CA PHE A 412 -12.02 5.32 18.10
C PHE A 412 -12.81 6.25 19.01
N LYS A 413 -12.06 7.01 19.81
CA LYS A 413 -12.59 8.03 20.71
C LYS A 413 -12.27 9.43 20.17
N LYS A 414 -13.21 10.36 20.29
CA LYS A 414 -13.08 11.77 19.92
C LYS A 414 -12.09 12.50 20.85
N ILE A 415 -10.81 12.46 20.50
CA ILE A 415 -9.69 13.07 21.23
C ILE A 415 -8.80 13.84 20.24
N GLY A 416 -8.85 15.16 20.30
CA GLY A 416 -8.07 16.05 19.43
C GLY A 416 -8.68 16.24 18.04
N GLU A 417 -8.01 17.04 17.20
CA GLU A 417 -8.56 17.49 15.92
C GLU A 417 -8.82 16.33 14.93
N GLY A 418 -7.83 15.45 14.76
CA GLY A 418 -7.90 14.39 13.75
C GLY A 418 -9.05 13.40 13.98
N THR A 419 -9.18 12.87 15.20
CA THR A 419 -10.30 11.97 15.54
C THR A 419 -11.63 12.71 15.65
N SER A 420 -11.65 14.02 15.92
CA SER A 420 -12.88 14.82 15.87
C SER A 420 -13.43 14.90 14.45
N LYS A 421 -12.58 15.20 13.47
CA LYS A 421 -12.99 15.19 12.05
C LYS A 421 -13.41 13.80 11.59
N LEU A 422 -12.72 12.75 12.04
CA LEU A 422 -13.12 11.36 11.78
C LEU A 422 -14.52 11.06 12.35
N PHE A 423 -14.80 11.57 13.55
CA PHE A 423 -16.08 11.36 14.25
C PHE A 423 -17.27 12.05 13.56
N ASP A 424 -17.00 13.12 12.80
CA ASP A 424 -18.01 13.90 12.11
C ASP A 424 -18.37 13.33 10.72
N LEU A 425 -17.65 12.29 10.25
CA LEU A 425 -17.98 11.57 9.02
C LEU A 425 -19.26 10.74 9.14
N THR A 426 -19.85 10.47 7.99
CA THR A 426 -21.11 9.75 7.80
C THR A 426 -20.94 8.53 6.88
N GLU A 427 -21.93 7.64 6.87
CA GLU A 427 -21.94 6.50 5.95
C GLU A 427 -21.87 6.97 4.49
N GLY A 428 -21.06 6.29 3.68
CA GLY A 428 -20.76 6.66 2.30
C GLY A 428 -19.55 7.59 2.13
N ASP A 429 -19.11 8.30 3.18
CA ASP A 429 -17.90 9.11 3.11
C ASP A 429 -16.65 8.25 2.86
N SER A 430 -15.67 8.83 2.18
CA SER A 430 -14.43 8.14 1.81
C SER A 430 -13.28 8.49 2.75
N ILE A 431 -12.51 7.48 3.14
CA ILE A 431 -11.29 7.62 3.93
C ILE A 431 -10.15 6.83 3.28
N GLY A 432 -8.91 7.26 3.52
CA GLY A 432 -7.75 6.45 3.21
C GLY A 432 -7.48 5.43 4.31
N ILE A 433 -7.00 4.24 3.94
CA ILE A 433 -6.54 3.21 4.88
C ILE A 433 -5.23 2.60 4.39
N ARG A 434 -4.30 2.36 5.33
CA ARG A 434 -3.00 1.72 5.10
C ARG A 434 -2.76 0.62 6.11
N GLY A 435 -1.92 -0.35 5.76
CA GLY A 435 -1.52 -1.45 6.63
C GLY A 435 -1.90 -2.82 6.08
N PRO A 436 -2.10 -3.82 6.96
CA PRO A 436 -1.87 -3.75 8.40
C PRO A 436 -0.37 -3.59 8.70
N PHE A 437 -0.05 -2.92 9.81
CA PHE A 437 1.32 -2.63 10.28
C PHE A 437 1.58 -3.28 11.64
N GLY A 438 2.86 -3.34 11.99
CA GLY A 438 3.34 -3.90 13.23
C GLY A 438 3.34 -5.43 13.25
N ASN A 439 3.45 -5.98 14.46
CA ASN A 439 3.48 -7.40 14.75
C ASN A 439 2.16 -7.88 15.38
N ALA A 440 2.09 -9.18 15.69
CA ALA A 440 0.91 -9.85 16.22
C ALA A 440 1.20 -10.50 17.58
N PHE A 441 0.13 -10.79 18.33
CA PHE A 441 0.24 -11.59 19.55
C PHE A 441 0.65 -13.03 19.24
N ASN A 442 1.48 -13.61 20.10
CA ASN A 442 1.83 -15.02 20.05
C ASN A 442 1.13 -15.78 21.19
N TYR A 443 0.14 -16.62 20.87
CA TYR A 443 -0.64 -17.35 21.87
C TYR A 443 -0.78 -18.85 21.54
N GLU A 444 -0.04 -19.35 20.54
CA GLU A 444 -0.20 -20.71 20.02
C GLU A 444 0.07 -21.78 21.08
N ASP A 445 1.11 -21.60 21.90
CA ASP A 445 1.52 -22.58 22.91
C ASP A 445 0.78 -22.42 24.26
N SER A 446 -0.01 -21.36 24.44
CA SER A 446 -0.71 -21.06 25.68
C SER A 446 -2.07 -21.76 25.75
N LYS A 447 -2.45 -22.27 26.94
CA LYS A 447 -3.73 -22.96 27.17
C LYS A 447 -4.69 -22.12 28.02
N ASN A 448 -4.17 -21.51 29.09
CA ASN A 448 -4.91 -20.69 30.03
C ASN A 448 -4.51 -19.22 29.82
N ILE A 449 -5.39 -18.44 29.20
CA ILE A 449 -5.09 -17.08 28.78
C ILE A 449 -5.99 -16.10 29.53
N LEU A 450 -5.39 -15.09 30.15
CA LEU A 450 -6.10 -13.95 30.72
C LEU A 450 -5.89 -12.72 29.83
N VAL A 451 -6.99 -12.15 29.35
CA VAL A 451 -6.99 -10.91 28.55
C VAL A 451 -7.46 -9.75 29.43
N VAL A 452 -6.63 -8.71 29.57
CA VAL A 452 -6.91 -7.55 30.43
C VAL A 452 -6.96 -6.26 29.62
N GLY A 453 -8.16 -5.69 29.46
CA GLY A 453 -8.40 -4.46 28.71
C GLY A 453 -8.74 -3.26 29.59
N GLY A 454 -8.16 -2.09 29.27
CA GLY A 454 -8.46 -0.83 29.96
C GLY A 454 -8.94 0.26 29.00
N GLY A 455 -10.14 0.80 29.24
CA GLY A 455 -10.76 1.85 28.42
C GLY A 455 -10.73 1.50 26.93
N MET A 456 -10.23 2.41 26.08
CA MET A 456 -10.10 2.17 24.64
C MET A 456 -9.15 1.02 24.26
N GLY A 457 -8.29 0.55 25.17
CA GLY A 457 -7.38 -0.56 24.91
C GLY A 457 -8.12 -1.87 24.57
N ILE A 458 -9.37 -2.02 25.01
CA ILE A 458 -10.19 -3.19 24.67
C ILE A 458 -10.48 -3.28 23.16
N ALA A 459 -10.52 -2.15 22.45
CA ALA A 459 -10.71 -2.15 21.00
C ALA A 459 -9.58 -2.90 20.27
N ALA A 460 -8.35 -2.87 20.79
CA ALA A 460 -7.22 -3.61 20.23
C ALA A 460 -7.23 -5.11 20.56
N LEU A 461 -8.00 -5.52 21.58
CA LEU A 461 -8.03 -6.89 22.09
C LEU A 461 -9.27 -7.67 21.61
N THR A 462 -10.29 -7.00 21.08
CA THR A 462 -11.56 -7.66 20.78
C THR A 462 -11.43 -8.66 19.61
N SER A 463 -10.70 -8.31 18.55
CA SER A 463 -10.40 -9.23 17.44
C SER A 463 -9.58 -10.45 17.90
N LEU A 464 -8.67 -10.26 18.85
CA LEU A 464 -7.94 -11.33 19.51
C LEU A 464 -8.89 -12.23 20.31
N ILE A 465 -9.76 -11.66 21.14
CA ILE A 465 -10.70 -12.43 21.98
C ILE A 465 -11.62 -13.30 21.12
N GLU A 466 -12.11 -12.78 19.99
CA GLU A 466 -12.91 -13.55 19.02
C GLU A 466 -12.13 -14.74 18.48
N THR A 467 -10.87 -14.52 18.11
CA THR A 467 -9.97 -15.57 17.61
C THR A 467 -9.64 -16.60 18.70
N LEU A 468 -9.38 -16.16 19.93
CA LEU A 468 -9.08 -17.04 21.06
C LEU A 468 -10.30 -17.89 21.42
N LYS A 469 -11.52 -17.32 21.41
CA LYS A 469 -12.74 -18.06 21.72
C LYS A 469 -12.99 -19.24 20.77
N GLN A 470 -12.57 -19.11 19.52
CA GLN A 470 -12.70 -20.18 18.51
C GLN A 470 -11.64 -21.28 18.69
N ASN A 471 -10.44 -20.92 19.16
CA ASN A 471 -9.26 -21.80 19.09
C ASN A 471 -8.75 -22.30 20.45
N LYS A 472 -9.22 -21.72 21.56
CA LYS A 472 -8.70 -21.98 22.91
C LYS A 472 -9.82 -22.36 23.87
N SER A 473 -9.52 -23.32 24.74
CA SER A 473 -10.50 -23.88 25.67
C SER A 473 -10.69 -23.04 26.94
N ASN A 474 -9.65 -22.33 27.39
CA ASN A 474 -9.69 -21.55 28.62
C ASN A 474 -9.21 -20.11 28.42
N VAL A 475 -10.17 -19.21 28.23
CA VAL A 475 -9.94 -17.77 28.04
C VAL A 475 -10.77 -17.02 29.06
N GLN A 476 -10.11 -16.20 29.86
CA GLN A 476 -10.76 -15.24 30.75
C GLN A 476 -10.51 -13.82 30.30
N VAL A 477 -11.49 -12.95 30.54
CA VAL A 477 -11.43 -11.54 30.13
C VAL A 477 -11.77 -10.67 31.33
N ALA A 478 -10.94 -9.67 31.58
CA ALA A 478 -11.19 -8.60 32.53
C ALA A 478 -11.10 -7.25 31.81
N ILE A 479 -12.17 -6.46 31.87
CA ILE A 479 -12.23 -5.12 31.30
C ILE A 479 -12.55 -4.09 32.37
N GLY A 480 -11.93 -2.92 32.26
CA GLY A 480 -12.32 -1.79 33.09
C GLY A 480 -12.23 -0.45 32.41
N ALA A 481 -13.04 0.49 32.89
CA ALA A 481 -13.11 1.86 32.39
C ALA A 481 -13.41 2.85 33.52
N LYS A 482 -13.37 4.15 33.23
CA LYS A 482 -13.69 5.19 34.22
C LYS A 482 -15.18 5.21 34.61
N ASP A 483 -16.06 4.97 33.64
CA ASP A 483 -17.52 5.06 33.70
C ASP A 483 -18.15 4.11 32.66
N GLU A 484 -19.47 3.95 32.73
CA GLU A 484 -20.29 3.14 31.80
C GLU A 484 -20.07 3.54 30.33
N ASP A 485 -20.08 4.84 30.03
CA ASP A 485 -19.88 5.39 28.67
C ASP A 485 -18.53 5.03 28.04
N SER A 486 -17.54 4.69 28.87
CA SER A 486 -16.19 4.31 28.44
C SER A 486 -15.97 2.79 28.47
N LEU A 487 -16.91 2.02 29.02
CA LEU A 487 -16.84 0.56 29.09
C LEU A 487 -17.40 -0.08 27.81
N ILE A 488 -16.74 0.19 26.69
CA ILE A 488 -17.17 -0.30 25.38
C ILE A 488 -17.03 -1.82 25.24
N PHE A 489 -17.86 -2.41 24.39
CA PHE A 489 -17.91 -3.85 24.07
C PHE A 489 -18.24 -4.80 25.23
N ALA A 490 -18.62 -4.30 26.42
CA ALA A 490 -18.98 -5.17 27.55
C ALA A 490 -20.04 -6.23 27.16
N GLU A 491 -21.13 -5.82 26.49
CA GLU A 491 -22.15 -6.76 26.03
C GLU A 491 -21.62 -7.77 25.01
N ARG A 492 -20.84 -7.31 24.02
CA ARG A 492 -20.24 -8.17 22.98
C ARG A 492 -19.35 -9.23 23.64
N LEU A 493 -18.53 -8.83 24.61
CA LEU A 493 -17.61 -9.70 25.32
C LEU A 493 -18.33 -10.66 26.26
N LEU A 494 -19.38 -10.22 26.97
CA LEU A 494 -20.23 -11.10 27.78
C LEU A 494 -20.93 -12.17 26.94
N ARG A 495 -21.35 -11.85 25.70
CA ARG A 495 -21.91 -12.85 24.79
C ARG A 495 -20.87 -13.88 24.32
N LEU A 496 -19.63 -13.46 24.08
CA LEU A 496 -18.54 -14.34 23.65
C LEU A 496 -17.97 -15.18 24.81
N ILE A 497 -17.78 -14.55 25.97
CA ILE A 497 -17.20 -15.10 27.19
C ILE A 497 -18.08 -14.65 28.37
N PRO A 498 -19.09 -15.46 28.78
CA PRO A 498 -20.06 -15.11 29.81
C PRO A 498 -19.48 -14.71 31.17
N ASN A 499 -18.28 -15.19 31.48
CA ASN A 499 -17.58 -14.87 32.72
C ASN A 499 -16.66 -13.63 32.59
N THR A 500 -16.86 -12.80 31.56
CA THR A 500 -16.10 -11.55 31.40
C THR A 500 -16.32 -10.64 32.60
N MET A 501 -15.24 -10.27 33.27
CA MET A 501 -15.31 -9.37 34.41
C MET A 501 -15.30 -7.92 33.96
N CYS A 502 -16.27 -7.15 34.45
CA CYS A 502 -16.39 -5.72 34.18
C CYS A 502 -16.18 -4.90 35.47
N THR A 503 -15.38 -3.85 35.39
CA THR A 503 -15.18 -2.89 36.48
C THR A 503 -15.30 -1.46 36.01
N THR A 504 -15.84 -0.58 36.84
CA THR A 504 -15.82 0.87 36.61
C THR A 504 -15.26 1.58 37.82
N GLU A 505 -14.50 2.65 37.62
CA GLU A 505 -13.92 3.40 38.74
C GLU A 505 -14.99 4.12 39.58
N ASP A 506 -16.05 4.59 38.93
CA ASP A 506 -17.19 5.24 39.59
C ASP A 506 -18.20 4.27 40.21
N GLY A 507 -18.23 3.01 39.73
CA GLY A 507 -19.15 1.96 40.14
C GLY A 507 -20.44 1.89 39.33
N SER A 508 -20.52 2.59 38.20
CA SER A 508 -21.67 2.58 37.28
C SER A 508 -21.98 1.19 36.72
N VAL A 509 -20.94 0.40 36.40
CA VAL A 509 -21.06 -0.99 35.94
C VAL A 509 -20.09 -1.91 36.69
N GLY A 510 -20.58 -3.07 37.12
CA GLY A 510 -19.77 -4.10 37.75
C GLY A 510 -19.22 -3.68 39.12
N LYS A 511 -17.98 -4.06 39.43
CA LYS A 511 -17.34 -3.69 40.70
C LYS A 511 -16.76 -2.27 40.62
N LYS A 512 -16.95 -1.48 41.69
CA LYS A 512 -16.33 -0.16 41.86
C LYS A 512 -14.84 -0.28 42.19
N CYS A 513 -14.00 -0.38 41.18
CA CYS A 513 -12.55 -0.46 41.31
C CYS A 513 -11.86 -0.27 39.95
N VAL A 514 -10.53 -0.15 39.98
CA VAL A 514 -9.71 -0.32 38.78
C VAL A 514 -9.56 -1.82 38.46
N VAL A 515 -9.48 -2.16 37.17
CA VAL A 515 -9.44 -3.57 36.70
C VAL A 515 -8.26 -4.36 37.25
N THR A 516 -7.17 -3.70 37.66
CA THR A 516 -6.00 -4.38 38.23
C THR A 516 -6.30 -5.07 39.56
N ASN A 517 -7.30 -4.59 40.32
CA ASN A 517 -7.65 -5.18 41.61
C ASN A 517 -8.20 -6.60 41.47
N PRO A 518 -9.27 -6.86 40.69
CA PRO A 518 -9.72 -8.23 40.51
C PRO A 518 -8.77 -9.09 39.68
N VAL A 519 -7.92 -8.50 38.83
CA VAL A 519 -6.88 -9.26 38.12
C VAL A 519 -5.88 -9.85 39.11
N GLU A 520 -5.51 -9.12 40.16
CA GLU A 520 -4.68 -9.64 41.25
C GLU A 520 -5.36 -10.84 41.95
N ASP A 521 -6.65 -10.72 42.25
CA ASP A 521 -7.43 -11.83 42.83
C ASP A 521 -7.45 -13.06 41.90
N LEU A 522 -7.67 -12.86 40.59
CA LEU A 522 -7.69 -13.95 39.60
C LEU A 522 -6.35 -14.65 39.51
N ILE A 523 -5.26 -13.89 39.36
CA ILE A 523 -3.90 -14.42 39.26
C ILE A 523 -3.50 -15.19 40.53
N ASN A 524 -4.06 -14.84 41.70
CA ASN A 524 -3.79 -15.54 42.94
C ASN A 524 -4.59 -16.84 43.12
N ASN A 525 -5.76 -16.94 42.49
CA ASN A 525 -6.69 -18.07 42.68
C ASN A 525 -6.70 -19.06 41.49
N GLU A 526 -6.21 -18.64 40.33
CA GLU A 526 -6.22 -19.42 39.10
C GLU A 526 -4.83 -19.49 38.45
N ASN A 527 -4.63 -20.47 37.56
CA ASN A 527 -3.37 -20.64 36.83
C ASN A 527 -3.50 -20.12 35.40
N PHE A 528 -2.64 -19.17 35.03
CA PHE A 528 -2.53 -18.65 33.68
C PHE A 528 -1.13 -18.92 33.13
N ASP A 529 -1.07 -19.27 31.85
CA ASP A 529 0.21 -19.44 31.14
C ASP A 529 0.64 -18.10 30.51
N LEU A 530 -0.36 -17.31 30.07
CA LEU A 530 -0.15 -16.06 29.35
C LEU A 530 -1.18 -15.00 29.76
N ILE A 531 -0.68 -13.79 30.01
CA ILE A 531 -1.50 -12.60 30.17
C ILE A 531 -1.30 -11.70 28.94
N ILE A 532 -2.40 -11.24 28.36
CA ILE A 532 -2.39 -10.28 27.25
C ILE A 532 -3.08 -9.00 27.71
N THR A 533 -2.43 -7.85 27.55
CA THR A 533 -2.96 -6.58 28.07
C THR A 533 -2.83 -5.41 27.10
N CYS A 534 -3.82 -4.51 27.12
CA CYS A 534 -3.81 -3.25 26.39
C CYS A 534 -4.69 -2.23 27.13
N GLY A 535 -4.22 -0.98 27.26
CA GLY A 535 -4.94 0.08 27.95
C GLY A 535 -3.99 1.19 28.41
N PRO A 536 -4.37 1.98 29.43
CA PRO A 536 -3.46 2.95 30.04
C PRO A 536 -2.13 2.29 30.44
N GLU A 537 -1.00 2.90 30.09
CA GLU A 537 0.31 2.25 30.28
C GLU A 537 0.60 1.96 31.76
N ILE A 538 0.09 2.79 32.67
CA ILE A 538 0.15 2.57 34.13
C ILE A 538 -0.61 1.31 34.56
N MET A 539 -1.74 0.99 33.91
CA MET A 539 -2.50 -0.23 34.15
C MET A 539 -1.68 -1.43 33.64
N MET A 540 -1.18 -1.37 32.41
CA MET A 540 -0.35 -2.44 31.84
C MET A 540 0.91 -2.69 32.67
N LYS A 541 1.53 -1.64 33.22
CA LYS A 541 2.69 -1.76 34.11
C LYS A 541 2.38 -2.56 35.38
N LYS A 542 1.23 -2.29 36.02
CA LYS A 542 0.78 -3.04 37.19
C LYS A 542 0.49 -4.51 36.86
N VAL A 543 -0.20 -4.78 35.75
CA VAL A 543 -0.47 -6.16 35.28
C VAL A 543 0.85 -6.89 35.00
N PHE A 544 1.82 -6.22 34.38
CA PHE A 544 3.15 -6.73 34.13
C PHE A 544 3.92 -7.07 35.42
N GLU A 545 3.83 -6.24 36.46
CA GLU A 545 4.46 -6.51 37.76
C GLU A 545 3.82 -7.73 38.45
N LEU A 546 2.48 -7.82 38.42
CA LEU A 546 1.74 -8.99 38.93
C LEU A 546 2.13 -10.27 38.20
N ALA A 547 2.16 -10.26 36.86
CA ALA A 547 2.55 -11.39 36.03
C ALA A 547 3.96 -11.88 36.36
N ASN A 548 4.94 -10.97 36.42
CA ASN A 548 6.32 -11.32 36.75
C ASN A 548 6.47 -11.86 38.18
N SER A 549 5.71 -11.35 39.15
CA SER A 549 5.75 -11.86 40.53
C SER A 549 5.33 -13.33 40.65
N LYS A 550 4.58 -13.83 39.67
CA LYS A 550 4.10 -15.21 39.57
C LYS A 550 4.76 -16.01 38.46
N ASN A 551 5.74 -15.44 37.76
CA ASN A 551 6.40 -16.03 36.59
C ASN A 551 5.43 -16.43 35.46
N ILE A 552 4.39 -15.62 35.24
CA ILE A 552 3.45 -15.80 34.13
C ILE A 552 3.95 -15.02 32.92
N GLU A 553 3.88 -15.59 31.72
CA GLU A 553 4.24 -14.87 30.51
C GLU A 553 3.28 -13.70 30.27
N ILE A 554 3.78 -12.60 29.72
CA ILE A 554 2.96 -11.44 29.41
C ILE A 554 3.34 -10.82 28.08
N GLN A 555 2.31 -10.43 27.33
CA GLN A 555 2.42 -9.57 26.15
C GLN A 555 1.57 -8.31 26.35
N ALA A 556 2.15 -7.14 26.04
CA ALA A 556 1.45 -5.87 26.10
C ALA A 556 1.46 -5.17 24.74
N SER A 557 0.32 -4.60 24.36
CA SER A 557 0.21 -3.73 23.18
C SER A 557 0.48 -2.28 23.56
N LEU A 558 1.61 -1.73 23.11
CA LEU A 558 2.02 -0.36 23.40
C LEU A 558 1.68 0.58 22.25
N GLU A 559 1.20 1.77 22.61
CA GLU A 559 0.92 2.83 21.66
C GLU A 559 1.94 3.97 21.74
N ARG A 560 2.30 4.55 20.59
CA ARG A 560 3.14 5.76 20.45
C ARG A 560 2.65 6.62 19.29
N LYS A 561 3.30 7.75 19.03
CA LYS A 561 3.04 8.62 17.85
C LYS A 561 3.51 7.94 16.55
N MET A 562 2.75 6.96 16.08
CA MET A 562 3.03 6.13 14.90
C MET A 562 2.56 6.84 13.62
N LYS A 563 3.42 7.64 12.99
CA LYS A 563 3.08 8.40 11.77
C LYS A 563 3.23 7.60 10.48
N CYS A 564 4.37 6.90 10.34
CA CYS A 564 4.75 6.30 9.05
C CYS A 564 4.32 4.84 8.86
N GLY A 565 4.13 4.07 9.94
CA GLY A 565 3.88 2.62 9.86
C GLY A 565 5.09 1.75 9.49
N LEU A 566 6.23 2.36 9.11
CA LEU A 566 7.39 1.67 8.51
C LEU A 566 8.69 1.74 9.31
N GLY A 567 8.67 2.42 10.47
CA GLY A 567 9.86 2.62 11.29
C GLY A 567 10.89 3.61 10.75
N ILE A 568 10.58 4.35 9.67
CA ILE A 568 11.54 5.25 9.02
C ILE A 568 11.60 6.63 9.68
N CYS A 569 10.47 7.16 10.16
CA CYS A 569 10.43 8.53 10.69
C CYS A 569 10.96 8.68 12.13
N GLY A 570 11.17 7.57 12.85
CA GLY A 570 11.65 7.57 14.24
C GLY A 570 10.66 8.11 15.31
N SER A 571 9.52 8.71 14.93
CA SER A 571 8.59 9.36 15.87
C SER A 571 7.98 8.43 16.93
N CYS A 572 7.96 7.12 16.67
CA CYS A 572 7.41 6.12 17.58
C CYS A 572 8.49 5.25 18.23
N CYS A 573 9.77 5.62 18.13
CA CYS A 573 10.82 4.80 18.70
C CYS A 573 10.77 4.78 20.23
N ILE A 574 11.15 3.62 20.78
CA ILE A 574 11.33 3.38 22.22
C ILE A 574 12.66 2.62 22.46
N GLY A 575 12.89 2.23 23.72
CA GLY A 575 14.12 1.59 24.17
C GLY A 575 15.17 2.59 24.66
N ALA A 576 16.18 2.10 25.37
CA ALA A 576 17.23 2.95 25.96
C ALA A 576 17.96 3.82 24.92
N ASN A 577 18.12 3.30 23.69
CA ASN A 577 18.79 3.99 22.59
C ASN A 577 17.81 4.56 21.55
N ASN A 578 16.51 4.60 21.85
CA ASN A 578 15.47 5.07 20.91
C ASN A 578 15.53 4.38 19.53
N ASN A 579 15.84 3.08 19.52
CA ASN A 579 16.15 2.30 18.34
C ASN A 579 15.07 1.24 18.00
N THR A 580 14.01 1.16 18.79
CA THR A 580 12.91 0.20 18.57
C THR A 580 11.68 0.95 18.04
N PRO A 581 11.47 1.05 16.72
CA PRO A 581 10.29 1.67 16.14
C PRO A 581 9.02 0.84 16.42
N VAL A 582 8.16 1.32 17.32
CA VAL A 582 6.92 0.61 17.71
C VAL A 582 5.99 0.31 16.53
N CYS A 583 5.91 1.18 15.53
CA CYS A 583 5.05 0.96 14.36
C CYS A 583 5.49 -0.20 13.45
N LYS A 584 6.72 -0.69 13.59
CA LYS A 584 7.29 -1.78 12.79
C LYS A 584 7.59 -3.01 13.64
N ASP A 585 8.33 -2.81 14.73
CA ASP A 585 8.81 -3.89 15.60
C ASP A 585 7.80 -4.24 16.71
N GLY A 586 6.86 -3.33 16.99
CA GLY A 586 5.70 -3.53 17.86
C GLY A 586 4.40 -3.57 17.05
N PRO A 587 3.22 -3.29 17.65
CA PRO A 587 3.01 -2.75 18.99
C PRO A 587 3.10 -3.78 20.12
N ILE A 588 3.19 -5.07 19.80
CA ILE A 588 3.18 -6.15 20.79
C ILE A 588 4.59 -6.40 21.30
N PHE A 589 4.76 -6.37 22.62
CA PHE A 589 6.04 -6.64 23.28
C PHE A 589 5.89 -7.65 24.40
N ASN A 590 6.88 -8.54 24.52
CA ASN A 590 6.93 -9.55 25.57
C ASN A 590 7.56 -9.02 26.87
N SER A 591 7.56 -9.85 27.92
CA SER A 591 8.09 -9.48 29.24
C SER A 591 9.52 -8.92 29.20
N ASP A 592 10.44 -9.55 28.49
CA ASP A 592 11.85 -9.12 28.48
C ASP A 592 12.06 -7.80 27.74
N GLN A 593 11.35 -7.59 26.64
CA GLN A 593 11.33 -6.30 25.94
C GLN A 593 10.77 -5.20 26.85
N LEU A 594 9.65 -5.45 27.53
CA LEU A 594 9.03 -4.49 28.45
C LEU A 594 9.96 -4.10 29.61
N LYS A 595 10.74 -5.05 30.17
CA LYS A 595 11.77 -4.76 31.20
C LYS A 595 12.83 -3.80 30.68
N SER A 596 13.19 -3.90 29.40
CA SER A 596 14.25 -3.10 28.79
C SER A 596 13.82 -1.67 28.45
N PHE A 597 12.53 -1.34 28.52
CA PHE A 597 12.01 -0.04 28.13
C PHE A 597 11.93 0.94 29.32
N PRO A 598 12.81 1.95 29.39
CA PRO A 598 12.96 2.78 30.60
C PRO A 598 11.73 3.65 30.93
N LYS A 599 10.87 3.92 29.94
CA LYS A 599 9.67 4.75 30.10
C LYS A 599 8.36 3.95 30.18
N PHE A 600 8.41 2.62 30.17
CA PHE A 600 7.20 1.80 30.24
C PHE A 600 6.45 2.01 31.57
N GLY A 601 5.22 2.50 31.47
CA GLY A 601 4.32 2.81 32.59
C GLY A 601 4.17 4.31 32.86
N THR A 602 4.89 5.16 32.11
CA THR A 602 4.94 6.62 32.31
C THR A 602 4.50 7.43 31.10
N TYR A 603 4.22 6.79 29.97
CA TYR A 603 3.79 7.48 28.77
C TYR A 603 2.35 8.01 28.92
N SER A 604 2.17 9.32 28.72
CA SER A 604 0.88 9.96 28.49
C SER A 604 0.88 10.63 27.11
N LYS A 605 -0.25 10.53 26.40
CA LYS A 605 -0.43 11.11 25.06
C LYS A 605 -0.48 12.63 25.07
#